data_AF-A0A3A0DVM7-F1
#
_entry.id   AF-A0A3A0DVM7-F1
#
_cell.length_a   1.000
_cell.length_b   1.000
_cell.length_c   1.000
_cell.angle_alpha   90.00
_cell.angle_beta   90.00
_cell.angle_gamma   90.00
#
_symmetry.space_group_name_H-M   'P 1'
#
loop_
_entity.id
_entity.type
_entity.pdbx_description
1 polymer ?
#
loop_
_entity_poly.entity_id
_entity_poly.type
_entity_poly.pdbx_seq_one_letter_code
_entity_poly.pdbx_strand_id
1 'polypeptide(L)'
;MRSLLRFRLCYLLAAPFGLFALEAPAVAGLPQWQGAVAAGTPAGYVNTNITSPIVADIGTYSETTGGGVTYEFIVNATNEGASSALMGAAQNPAGGDRAGLKFEQWPDSLTYGTTAFGVADFDSGVPNAPGVDTHVVFVNNSVNTLLYVNGAFAATILNSSPTLSGLVGIGQVYNGAAAAFDPLTGTILGVAVYDAALPANEIAAHAQAFAAVPEPAALAIALVAGCCIALRSRASRSAA
;
A
#
# COMPACT_ATOMS: atom_id res chain seq x y z
N MET A 1 15.79 -62.42 51.52
CA MET A 1 14.62 -62.48 50.61
C MET A 1 14.60 -61.20 49.79
N ARG A 2 14.70 -61.32 48.45
CA ARG A 2 14.23 -60.41 47.36
C ARG A 2 14.60 -58.91 47.50
N SER A 3 15.20 -58.19 46.55
CA SER A 3 15.03 -58.14 45.09
C SER A 3 16.05 -57.15 44.50
N LEU A 4 16.43 -57.36 43.24
CA LEU A 4 17.25 -56.50 42.38
C LEU A 4 16.68 -55.08 42.19
N LEU A 5 17.55 -54.09 41.92
CA LEU A 5 17.37 -53.21 40.74
C LEU A 5 18.67 -52.52 40.29
N ARG A 6 18.81 -52.46 38.97
CA ARG A 6 19.92 -52.03 38.13
C ARG A 6 19.74 -50.57 37.66
N PHE A 7 20.85 -49.96 37.24
CA PHE A 7 20.99 -49.04 36.08
C PHE A 7 20.33 -47.64 36.11
N ARG A 8 21.13 -46.57 36.05
CA ARG A 8 21.48 -45.83 34.81
C ARG A 8 22.21 -44.53 35.12
N LEU A 9 23.43 -44.43 34.62
CA LEU A 9 24.11 -43.17 34.30
C LEU A 9 23.33 -42.51 33.15
N CYS A 10 22.57 -41.46 33.43
CA CYS A 10 21.96 -40.64 32.38
C CYS A 10 22.89 -39.46 32.08
N TYR A 11 23.58 -39.54 30.95
CA TYR A 11 24.15 -38.39 30.25
C TYR A 11 23.03 -37.41 29.94
N LEU A 12 23.06 -36.22 30.55
CA LEU A 12 22.30 -35.08 30.06
C LEU A 12 23.11 -34.47 28.91
N LEU A 13 22.65 -34.74 27.69
CA LEU A 13 23.04 -34.01 26.49
C LEU A 13 22.85 -32.51 26.73
N ALA A 14 23.94 -31.75 26.70
CA ALA A 14 23.89 -30.32 26.50
C ALA A 14 23.44 -30.07 25.05
N ALA A 15 22.15 -29.80 24.85
CA ALA A 15 21.68 -29.28 23.58
C ALA A 15 22.29 -27.87 23.38
N PRO A 16 22.96 -27.59 22.25
CA PRO A 16 23.38 -26.23 21.96
C PRO A 16 22.11 -25.39 21.76
N PHE A 17 21.90 -24.43 22.64
CA PHE A 17 20.92 -23.37 22.43
C PHE A 17 21.32 -22.67 21.14
N GLY A 18 20.58 -22.96 20.08
CA GLY A 18 20.66 -22.21 18.83
C GLY A 18 20.46 -20.74 19.15
N LEU A 19 21.45 -19.93 18.79
CA LEU A 19 21.32 -18.49 18.74
C LEU A 19 20.26 -18.21 17.66
N PHE A 20 18.99 -18.16 18.06
CA PHE A 20 17.98 -17.51 17.24
C PHE A 20 18.40 -16.05 17.17
N ALA A 21 19.01 -15.66 16.06
CA ALA A 21 19.05 -14.27 15.66
C ALA A 21 17.59 -13.83 15.59
N LEU A 22 17.16 -13.00 16.55
CA LEU A 22 16.00 -12.15 16.33
C LEU A 22 16.41 -11.25 15.15
N GLU A 23 15.97 -11.58 13.94
CA GLU A 23 15.90 -10.56 12.90
C GLU A 23 14.99 -9.47 13.47
N ALA A 24 15.57 -8.29 13.69
CA ALA A 24 14.77 -7.10 13.97
C ALA A 24 13.78 -6.95 12.80
N PRO A 25 12.47 -6.71 13.04
CA PRO A 25 11.56 -6.47 11.93
C PRO A 25 12.11 -5.28 11.15
N ALA A 26 12.35 -5.51 9.86
CA ALA A 26 12.85 -4.50 8.95
C ALA A 26 11.94 -3.27 9.03
N VAL A 27 12.55 -2.11 9.29
CA VAL A 27 11.93 -0.79 9.23
C VAL A 27 11.01 -0.75 8.01
N ALA A 28 9.72 -0.44 8.16
CA ALA A 28 8.81 -0.24 7.05
C ALA A 28 8.32 1.20 7.01
N GLY A 29 7.95 1.63 5.81
CA GLY A 29 7.60 3.01 5.53
C GLY A 29 7.93 3.35 4.08
N LEU A 30 7.86 4.64 3.76
CA LEU A 30 8.01 5.14 2.40
C LEU A 30 9.31 4.65 1.69
N PRO A 31 10.51 4.63 2.33
CA PRO A 31 11.73 4.14 1.68
C PRO A 31 11.69 2.67 1.27
N GLN A 32 10.99 1.83 2.03
CA GLN A 32 10.88 0.41 1.75
C GLN A 32 9.87 0.12 0.67
N TRP A 33 8.76 0.86 0.65
CA TRP A 33 7.87 0.89 -0.50
C TRP A 33 8.64 1.28 -1.77
N GLN A 34 9.45 2.35 -1.74
CA GLN A 34 10.29 2.74 -2.88
C GLN A 34 11.27 1.63 -3.30
N GLY A 35 11.87 0.94 -2.33
CA GLY A 35 12.75 -0.21 -2.60
C GLY A 35 12.01 -1.38 -3.25
N ALA A 36 10.77 -1.66 -2.82
CA ALA A 36 9.94 -2.70 -3.40
C ALA A 36 9.52 -2.35 -4.83
N VAL A 37 9.06 -1.11 -5.07
CA VAL A 37 8.76 -0.57 -6.41
C VAL A 37 9.95 -0.70 -7.35
N ALA A 38 11.16 -0.37 -6.88
CA ALA A 38 12.37 -0.44 -7.69
C ALA A 38 12.84 -1.88 -7.98
N ALA A 39 12.45 -2.86 -7.16
CA ALA A 39 12.83 -4.26 -7.29
C ALA A 39 11.85 -5.10 -8.14
N GLY A 40 10.61 -4.62 -8.27
CA GLY A 40 9.54 -5.30 -9.01
C GLY A 40 9.50 -4.97 -10.50
N THR A 41 8.28 -4.96 -11.04
CA THR A 41 7.97 -4.50 -12.39
C THR A 41 8.40 -3.03 -12.53
N PRO A 42 9.15 -2.63 -13.58
CA PRO A 42 9.61 -1.25 -13.69
C PRO A 42 8.46 -0.24 -13.78
N ALA A 43 8.44 0.71 -12.84
CA ALA A 43 7.56 1.88 -12.93
C ALA A 43 8.11 2.89 -13.94
N GLY A 44 7.26 3.39 -14.84
CA GLY A 44 7.60 4.45 -15.79
C GLY A 44 7.63 5.85 -15.15
N TYR A 45 6.89 6.03 -14.06
CA TYR A 45 6.84 7.26 -13.28
C TYR A 45 6.82 6.92 -11.78
N VAL A 46 7.63 7.62 -10.99
CA VAL A 46 7.63 7.53 -9.52
C VAL A 46 7.82 8.92 -8.93
N ASN A 47 7.04 9.27 -7.91
CA ASN A 47 7.21 10.51 -7.15
C ASN A 47 6.78 10.30 -5.68
N THR A 48 7.24 11.17 -4.77
CA THR A 48 6.98 11.04 -3.33
C THR A 48 6.81 12.40 -2.66
N ASN A 49 6.23 12.39 -1.45
CA ASN A 49 6.08 13.56 -0.59
C ASN A 49 5.33 14.73 -1.26
N ILE A 50 4.23 14.42 -1.96
CA ILE A 50 3.38 15.40 -2.63
C ILE A 50 2.40 15.96 -1.61
N THR A 51 2.76 17.07 -0.96
CA THR A 51 1.98 17.72 0.10
C THR A 51 0.93 18.72 -0.40
N SER A 52 0.90 18.95 -1.72
CA SER A 52 -0.10 19.79 -2.39
C SER A 52 -0.28 19.29 -3.82
N PRO A 53 -1.46 19.48 -4.44
CA PRO A 53 -1.70 19.02 -5.80
C PRO A 53 -0.68 19.57 -6.80
N ILE A 54 -0.23 18.71 -7.72
CA ILE A 54 0.73 19.06 -8.77
C ILE A 54 0.18 18.68 -10.15
N VAL A 55 0.82 19.21 -11.20
CA VAL A 55 0.69 18.72 -12.57
C VAL A 55 2.03 18.11 -12.96
N ALA A 56 2.02 16.91 -13.50
CA ALA A 56 3.21 16.21 -13.96
C ALA A 56 2.96 15.54 -15.30
N ASP A 57 4.00 15.48 -16.12
CA ASP A 57 4.03 14.58 -17.28
C ASP A 57 4.47 13.20 -16.78
N ILE A 58 3.57 12.21 -16.85
CA ILE A 58 3.86 10.84 -16.44
C ILE A 58 4.39 9.98 -17.59
N GLY A 59 4.45 10.50 -18.82
CA GLY A 59 4.81 9.73 -20.02
C GLY A 59 3.63 9.01 -20.66
N THR A 60 3.91 8.14 -21.63
CA THR A 60 2.88 7.42 -22.39
C THR A 60 2.68 6.01 -21.85
N TYR A 61 1.41 5.62 -21.68
CA TYR A 61 1.01 4.29 -21.23
C TYR A 61 -0.05 3.70 -22.17
N SER A 62 -0.15 2.38 -22.17
CA SER A 62 -1.05 1.63 -23.05
C SER A 62 -1.43 0.30 -22.40
N GLU A 63 -2.72 0.05 -22.24
CA GLU A 63 -3.22 -1.23 -21.69
C GLU A 63 -2.95 -2.44 -22.60
N THR A 64 -2.50 -2.21 -23.84
CA THR A 64 -2.03 -3.29 -24.73
C THR A 64 -0.58 -3.69 -24.45
N THR A 65 0.19 -2.82 -23.80
CA THR A 65 1.51 -3.16 -23.28
C THR A 65 1.35 -3.82 -21.91
N GLY A 66 2.03 -4.94 -21.65
CA GLY A 66 2.05 -5.56 -20.32
C GLY A 66 0.68 -6.03 -19.79
N GLY A 67 -0.37 -6.07 -20.63
CA GLY A 67 -1.72 -6.54 -20.27
C GLY A 67 -2.56 -5.55 -19.46
N GLY A 68 -2.13 -4.30 -19.31
CA GLY A 68 -2.86 -3.28 -18.57
C GLY A 68 -1.98 -2.11 -18.13
N VAL A 69 -2.55 -1.18 -17.37
CA VAL A 69 -1.82 -0.06 -16.74
C VAL A 69 -2.15 -0.03 -15.26
N THR A 70 -1.15 0.15 -14.41
CA THR A 70 -1.32 0.19 -12.96
C THR A 70 -0.95 1.55 -12.40
N TYR A 71 -1.80 2.07 -11.52
CA TYR A 71 -1.56 3.30 -10.75
C TYR A 71 -1.58 2.96 -9.27
N GLU A 72 -0.47 3.20 -8.61
CA GLU A 72 -0.25 2.86 -7.21
C GLU A 72 0.01 4.12 -6.39
N PHE A 73 -0.62 4.19 -5.22
CA PHE A 73 -0.54 5.34 -4.32
C PHE A 73 -0.31 4.87 -2.88
N ILE A 74 0.47 5.66 -2.15
CA ILE A 74 0.41 5.75 -0.69
C ILE A 74 -0.19 7.12 -0.37
N VAL A 75 -1.36 7.15 0.25
CA VAL A 75 -2.14 8.38 0.44
C VAL A 75 -2.61 8.53 1.89
N ASN A 76 -2.61 9.76 2.39
CA ASN A 76 -3.32 10.17 3.60
C ASN A 76 -4.07 11.46 3.27
N ALA A 77 -5.39 11.38 3.15
CA ALA A 77 -6.23 12.47 2.72
C ALA A 77 -7.53 12.57 3.52
N THR A 78 -8.33 13.60 3.28
CA THR A 78 -9.62 13.82 3.92
C THR A 78 -10.73 13.90 2.88
N ASN A 79 -11.98 13.63 3.27
CA ASN A 79 -13.16 13.82 2.41
C ASN A 79 -13.64 15.28 2.45
N GLU A 80 -12.75 16.21 2.17
CA GLU A 80 -13.11 17.62 2.03
C GLU A 80 -13.67 17.89 0.63
N GLY A 81 -14.88 18.45 0.58
CA GLY A 81 -15.61 18.66 -0.67
C GLY A 81 -16.36 17.42 -1.14
N ALA A 82 -17.17 17.59 -2.18
CA ALA A 82 -18.05 16.53 -2.68
C ALA A 82 -17.32 15.45 -3.50
N SER A 83 -16.07 15.67 -3.88
CA SER A 83 -15.22 14.71 -4.58
C SER A 83 -13.76 15.13 -4.51
N SER A 84 -12.85 14.16 -4.72
CA SER A 84 -11.41 14.43 -4.87
C SER A 84 -10.70 13.35 -5.70
N ALA A 85 -9.66 13.77 -6.41
CA ALA A 85 -8.86 12.88 -7.27
C ALA A 85 -7.46 12.60 -6.70
N LEU A 86 -7.06 11.33 -6.76
CA LEU A 86 -5.67 10.90 -6.59
C LEU A 86 -4.83 11.29 -7.80
N MET A 87 -5.37 11.06 -8.99
CA MET A 87 -4.76 11.43 -10.26
C MET A 87 -5.83 11.58 -11.33
N GLY A 88 -5.69 12.53 -12.25
CA GLY A 88 -6.61 12.62 -13.38
C GLY A 88 -6.31 13.72 -14.39
N ALA A 89 -6.99 13.66 -15.52
CA ALA A 89 -6.99 14.68 -16.54
C ALA A 89 -8.39 14.83 -17.15
N ALA A 90 -9.00 16.02 -17.04
CA ALA A 90 -10.22 16.38 -17.78
C ALA A 90 -9.89 16.97 -19.16
N GLN A 91 -8.64 17.40 -19.35
CA GLN A 91 -8.05 17.78 -20.62
C GLN A 91 -6.70 17.09 -20.74
N ASN A 92 -6.49 16.33 -21.81
CA ASN A 92 -5.23 15.65 -22.02
C ASN A 92 -4.73 15.90 -23.46
N PRO A 93 -3.76 16.80 -23.66
CA PRO A 93 -3.27 17.13 -24.99
C PRO A 93 -2.40 16.03 -25.62
N ALA A 94 -1.98 15.01 -24.86
CA ALA A 94 -0.97 14.04 -25.26
C ALA A 94 -1.49 12.59 -25.42
N GLY A 95 -2.82 12.36 -25.37
CA GLY A 95 -3.42 11.11 -25.85
C GLY A 95 -3.87 10.10 -24.80
N GLY A 96 -3.92 10.46 -23.51
CA GLY A 96 -4.62 9.66 -22.49
C GLY A 96 -6.09 10.01 -22.34
N ASP A 97 -6.83 9.15 -21.65
CA ASP A 97 -8.25 9.30 -21.37
C ASP A 97 -8.56 10.54 -20.54
N ARG A 98 -9.76 11.08 -20.77
CA ARG A 98 -10.33 12.14 -19.94
C ARG A 98 -10.96 11.53 -18.69
N ALA A 99 -10.13 11.17 -17.72
CA ALA A 99 -10.57 10.41 -16.56
C ALA A 99 -9.90 10.84 -15.25
N GLY A 100 -10.46 10.39 -14.12
CA GLY A 100 -9.90 10.56 -12.79
C GLY A 100 -9.97 9.27 -11.98
N LEU A 101 -8.91 8.99 -11.23
CA LEU A 101 -8.87 7.98 -10.17
C LEU A 101 -9.19 8.70 -8.86
N LYS A 102 -10.23 8.25 -8.16
CA LYS A 102 -10.92 9.05 -7.14
C LYS A 102 -10.59 8.51 -5.75
N PHE A 103 -10.20 9.41 -4.84
CA PHE A 103 -10.15 9.11 -3.42
C PHE A 103 -11.56 9.19 -2.81
N GLU A 104 -12.28 10.25 -3.16
CA GLU A 104 -13.69 10.47 -2.83
C GLU A 104 -14.49 10.54 -4.12
N GLN A 105 -15.33 9.53 -4.37
CA GLN A 105 -16.17 9.48 -5.55
C GLN A 105 -17.33 10.49 -5.45
N TRP A 106 -17.65 11.09 -6.59
CA TRP A 106 -18.66 12.11 -6.70
C TRP A 106 -20.10 11.54 -6.59
N PRO A 107 -21.02 12.26 -5.93
CA PRO A 107 -20.79 13.24 -4.86
C PRO A 107 -20.93 12.59 -3.46
N ASP A 108 -20.02 12.93 -2.54
CA ASP A 108 -20.09 12.59 -1.11
C ASP A 108 -20.37 11.10 -0.83
N SER A 109 -19.79 10.20 -1.62
CA SER A 109 -20.01 8.75 -1.54
C SER A 109 -19.24 8.08 -0.41
N LEU A 110 -18.15 8.70 0.07
CA LEU A 110 -17.20 8.15 1.04
C LEU A 110 -16.47 6.90 0.54
N THR A 111 -16.36 6.75 -0.78
CA THR A 111 -15.81 5.58 -1.44
C THR A 111 -14.79 5.94 -2.51
N TYR A 112 -13.88 5.00 -2.81
CA TYR A 112 -13.01 5.11 -3.98
C TYR A 112 -13.80 4.93 -5.28
N GLY A 113 -13.24 5.38 -6.40
CA GLY A 113 -13.85 5.12 -7.70
C GLY A 113 -13.02 5.62 -8.86
N THR A 114 -13.65 5.64 -10.03
CA THR A 114 -13.11 6.27 -11.23
C THR A 114 -14.17 7.15 -11.89
N THR A 115 -13.75 8.20 -12.59
CA THR A 115 -14.64 9.05 -13.38
C THR A 115 -14.16 9.05 -14.82
N ALA A 116 -15.08 8.87 -15.76
CA ALA A 116 -14.88 9.23 -17.17
C ALA A 116 -15.56 10.58 -17.42
N PHE A 117 -14.77 11.66 -17.52
CA PHE A 117 -15.29 13.03 -17.50
C PHE A 117 -16.20 13.33 -18.70
N GLY A 118 -17.42 13.78 -18.39
CA GLY A 118 -18.46 14.02 -19.39
C GLY A 118 -19.20 12.76 -19.85
N VAL A 119 -18.93 11.60 -19.23
CA VAL A 119 -19.57 10.32 -19.54
C VAL A 119 -20.27 9.75 -18.32
N ALA A 120 -19.52 9.33 -17.30
CA ALA A 120 -20.07 8.65 -16.12
C ALA A 120 -19.08 8.62 -14.93
N ASP A 121 -19.63 8.50 -13.74
CA ASP A 121 -18.91 8.19 -12.50
C ASP A 121 -19.13 6.71 -12.15
N PHE A 122 -18.06 6.04 -11.75
CA PHE A 122 -18.06 4.62 -11.41
C PHE A 122 -17.61 4.44 -9.96
N ASP A 123 -18.58 4.20 -9.08
CA ASP A 123 -18.32 3.94 -7.66
C ASP A 123 -17.84 2.49 -7.47
N SER A 124 -16.80 2.31 -6.67
CA SER A 124 -16.31 0.98 -6.29
C SER A 124 -17.14 0.32 -5.19
N GLY A 125 -17.88 1.11 -4.41
CA GLY A 125 -18.52 0.70 -3.16
C GLY A 125 -17.54 0.41 -2.02
N VAL A 126 -16.23 0.59 -2.24
CA VAL A 126 -15.19 0.38 -1.23
C VAL A 126 -14.99 1.67 -0.45
N PRO A 127 -15.21 1.68 0.89
CA PRO A 127 -15.01 2.86 1.70
C PRO A 127 -13.58 3.38 1.60
N ASN A 128 -13.43 4.71 1.51
CA ASN A 128 -12.14 5.36 1.65
C ASN A 128 -11.70 5.47 3.12
N ALA A 129 -10.45 5.87 3.33
CA ALA A 129 -9.80 5.87 4.65
C ALA A 129 -9.26 7.27 4.99
N PRO A 130 -10.13 8.23 5.32
CA PRO A 130 -9.70 9.59 5.60
C PRO A 130 -8.82 9.66 6.85
N GLY A 131 -7.70 10.38 6.78
CA GLY A 131 -6.74 10.59 7.87
C GLY A 131 -5.80 9.41 8.14
N VAL A 132 -5.84 8.35 7.32
CA VAL A 132 -5.04 7.13 7.51
C VAL A 132 -4.14 6.90 6.30
N ASP A 133 -2.85 6.66 6.56
CA ASP A 133 -1.90 6.24 5.52
C ASP A 133 -2.37 4.92 4.91
N THR A 134 -2.72 4.96 3.62
CA THR A 134 -3.36 3.85 2.93
C THR A 134 -2.65 3.59 1.61
N HIS A 135 -2.37 2.31 1.34
CA HIS A 135 -1.90 1.86 0.03
C HIS A 135 -3.10 1.56 -0.86
N VAL A 136 -3.20 2.23 -2.01
CA VAL A 136 -4.34 2.12 -2.94
C VAL A 136 -3.79 1.88 -4.35
N VAL A 137 -4.30 0.86 -5.03
CA VAL A 137 -3.86 0.49 -6.38
C VAL A 137 -5.04 0.27 -7.31
N PHE A 138 -4.98 0.90 -8.48
CA PHE A 138 -5.91 0.71 -9.59
C PHE A 138 -5.18 -0.03 -10.70
N VAL A 139 -5.63 -1.25 -11.03
CA VAL A 139 -5.10 -2.05 -12.16
C VAL A 139 -6.14 -2.08 -13.27
N ASN A 140 -5.84 -1.41 -14.38
CA ASN A 140 -6.74 -1.26 -15.53
C ASN A 140 -6.39 -2.33 -16.59
N ASN A 141 -7.41 -3.03 -17.10
CA ASN A 141 -7.26 -4.23 -17.94
C ASN A 141 -8.05 -4.18 -19.27
N SER A 142 -8.19 -2.99 -19.84
CA SER A 142 -8.96 -2.61 -21.03
C SER A 142 -10.49 -2.71 -20.90
N VAL A 143 -11.00 -3.27 -19.81
CA VAL A 143 -12.46 -3.44 -19.60
C VAL A 143 -12.88 -2.94 -18.22
N ASN A 144 -12.13 -3.31 -17.19
CA ASN A 144 -12.43 -3.01 -15.80
C ASN A 144 -11.19 -2.52 -15.05
N THR A 145 -11.42 -1.90 -13.90
CA THR A 145 -10.38 -1.56 -12.95
C THR A 145 -10.48 -2.49 -11.75
N LEU A 146 -9.40 -3.20 -11.44
CA LEU A 146 -9.26 -3.94 -10.18
C LEU A 146 -8.69 -2.99 -9.12
N LEU A 147 -9.45 -2.78 -8.06
CA LEU A 147 -9.06 -1.94 -6.92
C LEU A 147 -8.46 -2.82 -5.82
N TYR A 148 -7.27 -2.44 -5.36
CA TYR A 148 -6.63 -3.02 -4.20
C TYR A 148 -6.44 -1.96 -3.13
N VAL A 149 -6.65 -2.34 -1.87
CA VAL A 149 -6.43 -1.50 -0.69
C VAL A 149 -5.59 -2.27 0.30
N ASN A 150 -4.49 -1.67 0.75
CA ASN A 150 -3.51 -2.27 1.66
C ASN A 150 -3.03 -3.65 1.19
N GLY A 151 -2.77 -3.77 -0.12
CA GLY A 151 -2.27 -5.00 -0.74
C GLY A 151 -3.32 -6.08 -0.99
N ALA A 152 -4.57 -5.90 -0.56
CA ALA A 152 -5.66 -6.87 -0.75
C ALA A 152 -6.61 -6.42 -1.86
N PHE A 153 -7.08 -7.38 -2.67
CA PHE A 153 -8.14 -7.11 -3.64
C PHE A 153 -9.41 -6.67 -2.92
N ALA A 154 -9.94 -5.50 -3.28
CA ALA A 154 -11.09 -4.90 -2.64
C ALA A 154 -12.34 -4.97 -3.51
N ALA A 155 -12.22 -4.63 -4.80
CA ALA A 155 -13.35 -4.63 -5.73
C ALA A 155 -12.92 -4.66 -7.20
N THR A 156 -13.87 -4.98 -8.08
CA THR A 156 -13.80 -4.71 -9.52
C THR A 156 -14.75 -3.56 -9.84
N ILE A 157 -14.22 -2.45 -10.35
CA ILE A 157 -15.02 -1.36 -10.92
C ILE A 157 -15.35 -1.73 -12.36
N LEU A 158 -16.62 -2.04 -12.61
CA LEU A 158 -17.06 -2.59 -13.90
C LEU A 158 -17.18 -1.50 -14.98
N ASN A 159 -16.80 -1.85 -16.21
CA ASN A 159 -16.91 -1.00 -17.41
C ASN A 159 -16.16 0.34 -17.30
N SER A 160 -15.09 0.36 -16.52
CA SER A 160 -14.20 1.52 -16.38
C SER A 160 -12.77 1.01 -16.36
N SER A 161 -11.92 1.53 -17.25
CA SER A 161 -10.51 1.15 -17.34
C SER A 161 -9.71 2.33 -17.92
N PRO A 162 -9.56 3.44 -17.18
CA PRO A 162 -8.98 4.65 -17.76
C PRO A 162 -7.46 4.55 -17.99
N THR A 163 -6.99 4.84 -19.20
CA THR A 163 -5.55 5.03 -19.46
C THR A 163 -5.17 6.51 -19.36
N LEU A 164 -4.60 6.91 -18.23
CA LEU A 164 -3.97 8.22 -18.06
C LEU A 164 -2.55 8.21 -18.64
N SER A 165 -2.16 9.31 -19.28
CA SER A 165 -0.86 9.49 -19.93
C SER A 165 -0.56 10.97 -20.10
N GLY A 166 0.69 11.35 -20.34
CA GLY A 166 1.10 12.72 -20.56
C GLY A 166 0.87 13.60 -19.33
N LEU A 167 0.42 14.84 -19.57
CA LEU A 167 0.10 15.78 -18.49
C LEU A 167 -1.14 15.35 -17.71
N VAL A 168 -0.95 15.04 -16.43
CA VAL A 168 -1.99 14.68 -15.48
C VAL A 168 -1.87 15.52 -14.20
N GLY A 169 -2.97 15.67 -13.49
CA GLY A 169 -2.98 16.15 -12.13
C GLY A 169 -2.68 15.00 -11.18
N ILE A 170 -1.88 15.25 -10.14
CA ILE A 170 -1.65 14.32 -9.02
C ILE A 170 -2.11 15.04 -7.76
N GLY A 171 -3.05 14.44 -7.02
CA GLY A 171 -3.84 15.11 -5.98
C GLY A 171 -4.88 16.09 -6.54
N GLN A 172 -5.17 16.03 -7.84
CA GLN A 172 -6.20 16.83 -8.53
C GLN A 172 -6.46 16.24 -9.92
N VAL A 173 -7.40 16.82 -10.64
CA VAL A 173 -7.61 16.61 -12.07
C VAL A 173 -7.00 17.76 -12.86
N TYR A 174 -6.10 17.45 -13.80
CA TYR A 174 -5.60 18.45 -14.72
C TYR A 174 -6.67 18.86 -15.73
N ASN A 175 -6.98 20.15 -15.83
CA ASN A 175 -7.97 20.70 -16.75
C ASN A 175 -7.47 21.92 -17.56
N GLY A 176 -6.15 22.15 -17.58
CA GLY A 176 -5.54 23.30 -18.25
C GLY A 176 -5.77 24.66 -17.56
N ALA A 177 -6.52 24.72 -16.46
CA ALA A 177 -6.76 25.94 -15.71
C ALA A 177 -5.75 26.12 -14.56
N ALA A 178 -5.62 27.36 -14.06
CA ALA A 178 -4.75 27.67 -12.93
C ALA A 178 -5.29 27.17 -11.58
N ALA A 179 -6.63 27.09 -11.44
CA ALA A 179 -7.25 26.56 -10.23
C ALA A 179 -7.36 25.04 -10.30
N ALA A 180 -7.06 24.37 -9.19
CA ALA A 180 -7.18 22.93 -9.08
C ALA A 180 -8.64 22.48 -9.28
N PHE A 181 -8.84 21.51 -10.17
CA PHE A 181 -10.14 20.86 -10.34
C PHE A 181 -10.14 19.56 -9.56
N ASP A 182 -11.17 19.37 -8.74
CA ASP A 182 -11.33 18.18 -7.89
C ASP A 182 -10.11 17.91 -6.98
N PRO A 183 -9.63 18.92 -6.23
CA PRO A 183 -8.41 18.81 -5.45
C PRO A 183 -8.57 17.82 -4.29
N LEU A 184 -7.50 17.10 -4.03
CA LEU A 184 -7.34 16.30 -2.81
C LEU A 184 -6.83 17.19 -1.67
N THR A 185 -7.54 17.22 -0.55
CA THR A 185 -6.97 17.72 0.70
C THR A 185 -6.24 16.58 1.40
N GLY A 186 -4.92 16.69 1.51
CA GLY A 186 -4.09 15.63 2.09
C GLY A 186 -2.69 15.60 1.51
N THR A 187 -2.05 14.45 1.64
CA THR A 187 -0.72 14.16 1.08
C THR A 187 -0.74 12.84 0.33
N ILE A 188 -0.13 12.83 -0.84
CA ILE A 188 0.27 11.59 -1.52
C ILE A 188 1.73 11.35 -1.16
N LEU A 189 1.97 10.40 -0.26
CA LEU A 189 3.29 10.05 0.24
C LEU A 189 4.13 9.40 -0.85
N GLY A 190 3.51 8.58 -1.70
CA GLY A 190 4.14 7.91 -2.83
C GLY A 190 3.16 7.69 -3.97
N VAL A 191 3.65 7.80 -5.20
CA VAL A 191 2.93 7.43 -6.42
C VAL A 191 3.87 6.70 -7.36
N ALA A 192 3.38 5.62 -7.98
CA ALA A 192 4.07 4.88 -9.03
C ALA A 192 3.09 4.50 -10.14
N VAL A 193 3.53 4.57 -11.41
CA VAL A 193 2.73 4.23 -12.59
C VAL A 193 3.47 3.26 -13.49
N TYR A 194 2.79 2.19 -13.89
CA TYR A 194 3.37 1.05 -14.60
C TYR A 194 2.66 0.83 -15.93
N ASP A 195 3.42 0.61 -17.00
CA ASP A 195 2.91 0.19 -18.31
C ASP A 195 2.66 -1.34 -18.36
N ALA A 196 2.04 -1.84 -17.29
CA ALA A 196 1.70 -3.24 -17.10
C ALA A 196 0.58 -3.39 -16.05
N ALA A 197 -0.18 -4.49 -16.15
CA ALA A 197 -1.05 -4.94 -15.07
C ALA A 197 -0.20 -5.63 -13.98
N LEU A 198 -0.03 -4.98 -12.83
CA LEU A 198 0.73 -5.59 -11.73
C LEU A 198 -0.01 -6.81 -11.17
N PRO A 199 0.72 -7.92 -10.89
CA PRO A 199 0.11 -9.09 -10.28
C PRO A 199 -0.15 -8.86 -8.78
N ALA A 200 -1.21 -9.49 -8.26
CA ALA A 200 -1.68 -9.27 -6.88
C ALA A 200 -0.61 -9.55 -5.80
N ASN A 201 0.30 -10.48 -6.03
CA ASN A 201 1.40 -10.78 -5.09
C ASN A 201 2.44 -9.65 -5.01
N GLU A 202 2.69 -8.95 -6.12
CA GLU A 202 3.59 -7.79 -6.14
C GLU A 202 2.95 -6.60 -5.44
N ILE A 203 1.67 -6.34 -5.72
CA ILE A 203 0.86 -5.31 -5.02
C ILE A 203 0.86 -5.57 -3.51
N ALA A 204 0.66 -6.83 -3.08
CA ALA A 204 0.72 -7.20 -1.67
C ALA A 204 2.12 -6.97 -1.07
N ALA A 205 3.19 -7.28 -1.81
CA ALA A 205 4.55 -7.04 -1.35
C ALA A 205 4.85 -5.55 -1.16
N HIS A 206 4.40 -4.68 -2.08
CA HIS A 206 4.55 -3.23 -1.95
C HIS A 206 3.81 -2.71 -0.71
N ALA A 207 2.58 -3.18 -0.47
CA ALA A 207 1.80 -2.82 0.71
C ALA A 207 2.48 -3.24 2.01
N GLN A 208 3.02 -4.46 2.08
CA GLN A 208 3.74 -4.97 3.25
C GLN A 208 5.04 -4.20 3.50
N ALA A 209 5.76 -3.83 2.43
CA ALA A 209 6.95 -2.99 2.53
C ALA A 209 6.64 -1.61 3.11
N PHE A 210 5.43 -1.08 2.89
CA PHE A 210 4.97 0.14 3.54
C PHE A 210 4.52 -0.09 5.00
N ALA A 211 3.75 -1.15 5.25
CA ALA A 211 3.00 -1.35 6.50
C ALA A 211 3.77 -1.96 7.68
N ALA A 212 4.94 -2.58 7.48
CA ALA A 212 5.68 -3.29 8.55
C ALA A 212 6.33 -2.37 9.64
N VAL A 213 5.64 -1.32 10.07
CA VAL A 213 5.97 -0.53 11.27
C VAL A 213 5.48 -1.32 12.49
N PRO A 214 6.36 -1.83 13.37
CA PRO A 214 5.91 -2.30 14.67
C PRO A 214 5.50 -1.08 15.49
N GLU A 215 4.23 -1.00 15.88
CA GLU A 215 3.77 -0.05 16.90
C GLU A 215 4.66 -0.16 18.15
N PRO A 216 5.13 0.96 18.77
CA PRO A 216 6.02 0.92 19.94
C PRO A 216 5.46 0.09 21.12
N ALA A 217 4.14 -0.08 21.19
CA ALA A 217 3.48 -0.90 22.20
C ALA A 217 3.76 -2.41 22.03
N ALA A 218 3.96 -2.90 20.80
CA ALA A 218 4.27 -4.31 20.54
C ALA A 218 5.69 -4.69 21.02
N LEU A 219 6.65 -3.77 20.88
CA LEU A 219 8.00 -3.91 21.46
C LEU A 219 7.99 -3.87 22.99
N ALA A 220 7.15 -3.02 23.59
CA ALA A 220 7.04 -2.93 25.05
C ALA A 220 6.48 -4.22 25.67
N ILE A 221 5.49 -4.86 25.05
CA ILE A 221 4.90 -6.12 25.55
C ILE A 221 5.90 -7.29 25.41
N ALA A 222 6.66 -7.35 24.32
CA ALA A 222 7.70 -8.38 24.14
C ALA A 222 8.86 -8.24 25.15
N LEU A 223 9.27 -7.01 25.46
CA LEU A 223 10.30 -6.74 26.48
C LEU A 223 9.84 -7.09 27.91
N VAL A 224 8.58 -6.83 28.24
CA VAL A 224 8.00 -7.19 29.55
C VAL A 224 7.84 -8.71 29.69
N ALA A 225 7.44 -9.42 28.63
CA ALA A 225 7.35 -10.88 28.64
C ALA A 225 8.74 -11.54 28.81
N GLY A 226 9.77 -11.04 28.14
CA GLY A 226 11.15 -11.51 28.30
C GLY A 226 11.72 -11.29 29.71
N CYS A 227 11.42 -10.13 30.33
CA CYS A 227 11.88 -9.82 31.69
C CYS A 227 11.20 -10.72 32.75
N CYS A 228 9.91 -11.00 32.60
CA CYS A 228 9.16 -11.90 33.49
C CYS A 228 9.67 -13.36 33.47
N ILE A 229 10.16 -13.83 32.32
CA ILE A 229 10.72 -15.18 32.18
C ILE A 229 12.13 -15.24 32.80
N ALA A 230 12.97 -14.23 32.59
CA ALA A 230 14.30 -14.13 33.19
C ALA A 230 14.24 -14.10 34.74
N LEU A 231 13.30 -13.34 35.31
CA LEU A 231 13.14 -13.22 36.76
C LEU A 231 12.59 -14.50 37.41
N ARG A 232 11.71 -15.26 36.74
CA ARG A 232 11.22 -16.56 37.25
C ARG A 232 12.32 -17.62 37.33
N SER A 233 13.32 -17.59 36.44
CA SER A 233 14.43 -18.55 36.45
C SER A 233 15.49 -18.29 37.53
N ARG A 234 15.57 -17.06 38.07
CA ARG A 234 16.46 -16.72 39.20
C ARG A 234 15.84 -17.08 40.56
N ALA A 235 14.52 -16.98 40.70
CA ALA A 235 13.84 -17.33 41.94
C ALA A 235 13.89 -18.83 42.27
N SER A 236 13.96 -19.71 41.26
CA SER A 236 14.04 -21.17 41.47
C SER A 236 15.45 -21.71 41.74
N ARG A 237 16.50 -20.88 41.66
CA ARG A 237 17.89 -21.27 41.95
C ARG A 237 18.37 -20.88 43.35
N SER A 238 17.55 -20.19 44.14
CA SER A 238 17.89 -19.79 45.52
C SER A 238 17.24 -20.67 46.59
N ALA A 239 16.62 -21.79 46.20
CA ALA A 239 16.07 -22.79 47.11
C ALA A 239 16.73 -24.15 46.84
N ALA A 240 18.00 -24.27 47.23
CA ALA A 240 18.74 -25.52 47.35
C ALA A 240 19.77 -25.37 48.48
#